data_AF-A0A2X4UQA2-F1
#
_entry.id   AF-A0A2X4UQA2-F1
#
_cell.length_a   1.000
_cell.length_b   1.000
_cell.length_c   1.000
_cell.angle_alpha   90.00
_cell.angle_beta   90.00
_cell.angle_gamma   90.00
#
_symmetry.space_group_name_H-M   'P 1'
#
loop_
_entity.id
_entity.type
_entity.pdbx_description
1 polymer ?
#
loop_
_entity_poly.entity_id
_entity_poly.type
_entity_poly.pdbx_seq_one_letter_code
_entity_poly.pdbx_strand_id
1 'polypeptide(L)'
;MSDEDKLPQLLEHMVLNLRMIYARSTLVEKALAHIIAENATLKSDIIKQLQIVNAANDRDKIDLEEARTHLIDVINSVPTKK
;
A
#
# COMPACT_ATOMS: atom_id res chain seq x y z
N MET A 1 19.34 27.54 20.27
CA MET A 1 18.16 26.79 19.81
C MET A 1 17.61 26.07 21.01
N SER A 2 16.44 26.47 21.49
CA SER A 2 15.76 25.73 22.56
C SER A 2 15.23 24.43 21.98
N ASP A 3 14.90 23.45 22.83
CA ASP A 3 14.33 22.18 22.36
C ASP A 3 12.95 22.35 21.69
N GLU A 4 12.26 23.49 21.92
CA GLU A 4 11.03 23.86 21.22
C GLU A 4 11.27 24.19 19.73
N ASP A 5 12.42 24.76 19.36
CA ASP A 5 12.77 25.04 17.96
C ASP A 5 12.99 23.75 17.13
N LYS A 6 13.23 22.61 17.80
CA LYS A 6 13.53 21.31 17.17
C LYS A 6 12.27 20.52 16.83
N LEU A 7 11.15 20.76 17.53
CA LEU A 7 9.91 20.01 17.33
C LEU A 7 9.31 20.24 15.93
N PRO A 8 9.21 21.48 15.40
CA PRO A 8 8.74 21.72 14.04
C PRO A 8 9.61 21.02 12.98
N GLN A 9 10.94 21.10 13.13
CA GLN A 9 11.88 20.46 12.20
C GLN A 9 11.75 18.94 12.22
N LEU A 10 11.58 18.35 13.41
CA LEU A 10 11.35 16.91 13.55
C LEU A 10 10.05 16.48 12.83
N LEU A 11 8.97 17.23 13.00
CA LEU A 11 7.70 16.96 12.32
C LEU A 11 7.83 17.05 10.80
N GLU A 12 8.55 18.05 10.28
CA GLU A 12 8.84 18.18 8.86
C GLU A 12 9.61 16.97 8.31
N HIS A 13 10.64 16.52 9.04
CA HIS A 13 11.40 15.31 8.67
C HIS A 13 10.54 14.05 8.71
N MET A 14 9.67 13.90 9.71
CA MET A 14 8.74 12.77 9.79
C MET A 14 7.77 12.75 8.61
N VAL A 15 7.19 13.92 8.26
CA VAL A 15 6.31 14.05 7.09
C VAL A 15 7.05 13.71 5.80
N LEU A 16 8.28 14.19 5.63
CA LEU A 16 9.10 13.86 4.48
C LEU A 16 9.35 12.35 4.38
N ASN A 17 9.70 11.70 5.49
CA ASN A 17 9.93 10.26 5.54
C ASN A 17 8.65 9.48 5.18
N LEU A 18 7.49 9.88 5.70
CA LEU A 18 6.21 9.26 5.35
C LEU A 18 5.89 9.41 3.86
N ARG A 19 6.14 10.59 3.26
CA ARG A 19 5.97 10.80 1.82
C ARG A 19 6.89 9.90 0.99
N MET A 20 8.15 9.74 1.43
CA MET A 20 9.12 8.87 0.75
C MET A 20 8.73 7.40 0.85
N ILE A 21 8.22 6.95 2.00
CA ILE A 21 7.70 5.59 2.17
C ILE A 21 6.50 5.38 1.24
N TYR A 22 5.52 6.30 1.26
CA TYR A 22 4.35 6.24 0.39
C TYR A 22 4.75 6.11 -1.09
N ALA A 23 5.63 6.99 -1.57
CA ALA A 23 6.08 6.97 -2.96
C ALA A 23 6.75 5.64 -3.35
N ARG A 24 7.60 5.09 -2.47
CA ARG A 24 8.26 3.79 -2.70
C ARG A 24 7.26 2.64 -2.70
N SER A 25 6.32 2.62 -1.75
CA SER A 25 5.25 1.62 -1.71
C SER A 25 4.42 1.64 -2.99
N THR A 26 4.02 2.82 -3.47
CA THR A 26 3.29 2.95 -4.75
C THR A 26 4.07 2.39 -5.94
N LEU A 27 5.39 2.60 -5.99
CA LEU A 27 6.22 2.03 -7.07
C LEU A 27 6.28 0.50 -6.99
N VAL A 28 6.42 -0.06 -5.78
CA VAL A 28 6.42 -1.51 -5.56
C VAL A 28 5.08 -2.12 -5.95
N GLU A 29 3.97 -1.51 -5.55
CA GLU A 29 2.60 -1.97 -5.88
C GLU A 29 2.39 -2.02 -7.40
N LYS A 30 2.80 -0.98 -8.13
CA LYS A 30 2.71 -0.95 -9.60
C LYS A 30 3.58 -2.01 -10.27
N ALA A 31 4.83 -2.15 -9.82
CA ALA A 31 5.72 -3.18 -10.35
C ALA A 31 5.14 -4.59 -10.11
N LEU A 32 4.61 -4.85 -8.91
CA LEU A 32 3.96 -6.09 -8.57
C LEU A 32 2.73 -6.36 -9.43
N ALA A 33 1.87 -5.36 -9.65
CA ALA A 33 0.70 -5.48 -10.52
C ALA A 33 1.09 -5.88 -11.95
N HIS A 34 2.17 -5.30 -12.49
CA HIS A 34 2.69 -5.68 -13.81
C HIS A 34 3.23 -7.11 -13.87
N ILE A 35 3.94 -7.57 -12.84
CA ILE A 35 4.45 -8.96 -12.75
C ILE A 35 3.30 -9.96 -12.66
N ILE A 36 2.33 -9.70 -11.78
CA ILE A 36 1.19 -10.60 -11.56
C ILE A 36 0.29 -10.67 -12.81
N ALA A 37 0.15 -9.56 -13.55
CA ALA A 37 -0.67 -9.51 -14.76
C ALA A 37 -0.19 -10.43 -15.90
N GLU A 38 1.03 -10.98 -15.82
CA GLU A 38 1.52 -11.98 -16.77
C GLU A 38 0.86 -13.35 -16.61
N ASN A 39 0.19 -13.61 -15.47
CA ASN A 39 -0.50 -14.86 -15.20
C ASN A 39 -1.91 -14.57 -14.64
N ALA A 40 -2.93 -14.79 -15.47
CA ALA A 40 -4.32 -14.50 -15.11
C ALA A 40 -4.84 -15.34 -13.92
N THR A 41 -4.43 -16.60 -13.82
CA THR A 41 -4.81 -17.47 -12.70
C THR A 41 -4.19 -16.96 -11.40
N LEU A 42 -2.88 -16.68 -11.40
CA LEU A 42 -2.18 -16.12 -10.25
C LEU A 42 -2.79 -14.79 -9.81
N LYS A 43 -3.12 -13.90 -10.76
CA LYS A 43 -3.79 -12.63 -10.48
C LYS A 43 -5.12 -12.83 -9.76
N SER A 44 -5.96 -13.73 -10.28
CA SER A 44 -7.26 -14.05 -9.68
C SER A 44 -7.12 -14.61 -8.27
N ASP A 45 -6.17 -15.53 -8.07
CA ASP A 45 -5.95 -16.16 -6.76
C ASP A 45 -5.44 -15.16 -5.72
N ILE A 46 -4.51 -14.28 -6.09
CA ILE A 46 -4.03 -13.23 -5.19
C ILE A 46 -5.17 -12.29 -4.77
N ILE A 47 -6.02 -11.86 -5.70
CA ILE A 47 -7.18 -10.99 -5.36
C ILE A 47 -8.10 -11.70 -4.36
N LYS A 48 -8.41 -12.99 -4.58
CA LYS A 48 -9.23 -13.77 -3.63
C LYS A 48 -8.58 -13.89 -2.26
N GLN A 49 -7.27 -14.10 -2.21
CA GLN A 49 -6.54 -14.18 -0.93
C GLN A 49 -6.58 -12.83 -0.20
N LEU A 50 -6.40 -11.71 -0.91
CA LEU A 50 -6.51 -10.38 -0.31
C LEU A 50 -7.90 -10.15 0.30
N GLN A 51 -8.97 -10.54 -0.38
CA GLN A 51 -10.36 -10.36 0.09
C GLN A 51 -10.68 -11.06 1.42
N ILE A 52 -9.93 -12.11 1.79
CA ILE A 52 -10.16 -12.85 3.04
C ILE A 52 -9.23 -12.44 4.18
N VAL A 53 -8.27 -11.54 3.95
CA VAL A 53 -7.38 -11.02 5.01
C VAL A 53 -8.20 -10.14 5.95
N ASN A 54 -8.23 -10.49 7.23
CA ASN A 54 -8.97 -9.77 8.28
C ASN A 54 -8.01 -9.19 9.33
N ALA A 55 -8.40 -8.08 9.93
CA ALA A 55 -7.62 -7.47 11.00
C ALA A 55 -7.77 -8.27 12.30
N ALA A 56 -6.70 -8.29 13.10
CA ALA A 56 -6.70 -8.97 14.39
C ALA A 56 -7.51 -8.22 15.47
N ASN A 57 -7.75 -6.92 15.27
CA ASN A 57 -8.49 -6.07 16.20
C ASN A 57 -9.28 -4.99 15.43
N ASP A 58 -10.26 -4.37 16.10
CA ASP A 58 -11.14 -3.36 15.50
C ASP A 58 -10.44 -2.07 15.12
N ARG A 59 -9.32 -1.74 15.80
CA ARG A 59 -8.55 -0.53 15.54
C ARG A 59 -7.85 -0.58 14.18
N ASP A 60 -7.25 -1.72 13.86
CA ASP A 60 -6.50 -1.92 12.62
C ASP A 60 -7.42 -2.32 11.46
N LYS A 61 -8.70 -2.56 11.75
CA LYS A 61 -9.69 -3.01 10.76
C LYS A 61 -9.86 -2.01 9.63
N ILE A 62 -10.08 -0.74 9.95
CA ILE A 62 -10.31 0.29 8.93
C ILE A 62 -9.06 0.46 8.06
N ASP A 63 -7.89 0.60 8.67
CA ASP A 63 -6.62 0.77 7.96
C ASP A 63 -6.32 -0.41 7.03
N LEU A 64 -6.57 -1.64 7.49
CA LEU A 64 -6.39 -2.83 6.67
C LEU A 64 -7.43 -2.93 5.54
N GLU A 65 -8.69 -2.59 5.81
CA GLU A 65 -9.75 -2.60 4.81
C GLU A 65 -9.46 -1.60 3.68
N GLU A 66 -8.99 -0.40 4.01
CA GLU A 66 -8.58 0.62 3.06
C GLU A 66 -7.35 0.18 2.26
N ALA A 67 -6.29 -0.30 2.93
CA ALA A 67 -5.07 -0.77 2.27
C ALA A 67 -5.34 -1.94 1.32
N ARG A 68 -6.21 -2.88 1.72
CA ARG A 68 -6.63 -4.02 0.90
C ARG A 68 -7.39 -3.56 -0.33
N THR A 69 -8.34 -2.63 -0.16
CA THR A 69 -9.16 -2.11 -1.27
C THR A 69 -8.25 -1.43 -2.30
N HIS A 70 -7.36 -0.54 -1.84
CA HIS A 70 -6.38 0.12 -2.69
C HIS A 70 -5.50 -0.87 -3.46
N LEU A 71 -4.94 -1.89 -2.80
CA LEU A 71 -4.07 -2.86 -3.45
C LEU A 71 -4.81 -3.69 -4.51
N ILE A 72 -6.06 -4.07 -4.26
CA ILE A 72 -6.91 -4.77 -5.24
C ILE A 72 -7.15 -3.87 -6.45
N ASP A 73 -7.44 -2.59 -6.25
CA ASP A 73 -7.64 -1.63 -7.34
C ASP A 73 -6.38 -1.45 -8.19
N VAL A 74 -5.21 -1.34 -7.55
CA VAL A 74 -3.93 -1.27 -8.26
C VAL A 74 -3.68 -2.53 -9.10
N ILE A 75 -3.89 -3.72 -8.54
CA ILE A 75 -3.73 -4.99 -9.27
C ILE A 75 -4.72 -5.08 -10.44
N ASN A 76 -5.96 -4.62 -10.26
CA ASN A 76 -6.98 -4.63 -11.30
C ASN A 76 -6.73 -3.61 -12.41
N SER A 77 -6.05 -2.51 -12.12
CA SER A 77 -5.73 -1.45 -13.11
C SER A 77 -4.85 -1.94 -14.27
N VAL A 78 -4.09 -3.02 -14.07
CA VAL A 78 -3.24 -3.61 -15.12
C VAL A 78 -3.94 -4.81 -15.75
N PRO A 79 -4.32 -4.78 -17.04
CA PRO A 79 -4.98 -5.91 -17.69
C PRO A 79 -4.02 -7.10 -17.84
N THR A 80 -4.57 -8.32 -17.78
CA THR A 80 -3.78 -9.53 -18.04
C THR A 80 -3.35 -9.60 -19.50
N LYS A 81 -2.12 -10.03 -19.76
CA LYS A 81 -1.69 -10.33 -21.14
C LYS A 81 -2.51 -11.51 -21.66
N LYS A 82 -3.02 -11.39 -22.89
CA LYS A 82 -3.78 -12.46 -23.57
C LYS A 82 -2.88 -13.61 -23.97
#